data_AF-A0A538ICQ0-F1
#
_entry.id   AF-A0A538ICQ0-F1
#
_cell.length_a   1.000
_cell.length_b   1.000
_cell.length_c   1.000
_cell.angle_alpha   90.00
_cell.angle_beta   90.00
_cell.angle_gamma   90.00
#
_symmetry.space_group_name_H-M   'P 1'
#
loop_
_entity.id
_entity.type
_entity.pdbx_description
1 polymer ?
#
loop_
_entity_poly.entity_id
_entity_poly.type
_entity_poly.pdbx_seq_one_letter_code
_entity_poly.pdbx_strand_id
1 'polypeptide(L)'
;MSLAGSGRTSSKMTAGPASIRIVEPPDSGGADMIAARARIRNVLEHEQINTYLQPIVRLRGRKVVGVEALSRFTATPVRPPNEWFVEAVAVGLGEELELLAMKSALSLLDTLPSNVYLSVNVSPVTVVAASLGICFWGTQWSRVVLEITEHAAVRDYIALNEAIAPLKKLGARLAVDDAGAGFASLRHILSVAPDIIKLDIAMTRDVATDRGSRAMVAAL
;
A
#
# COMPACT_ATOMS: atom_id res chain seq x y z
N MET A 1 -9.58 71.05 45.82
CA MET A 1 -10.55 71.77 46.68
C MET A 1 -11.94 71.22 46.35
N SER A 2 -12.63 70.69 47.36
CA SER A 2 -14.08 70.35 47.44
C SER A 2 -14.61 69.17 46.58
N LEU A 3 -14.82 67.96 47.14
CA LEU A 3 -16.01 67.43 47.87
C LEU A 3 -17.14 67.00 46.92
N ALA A 4 -17.39 65.70 46.68
CA ALA A 4 -18.06 64.68 47.52
C ALA A 4 -19.60 64.63 47.34
N GLY A 5 -20.11 63.41 47.08
CA GLY A 5 -21.54 63.05 47.02
C GLY A 5 -21.70 61.72 46.26
N SER A 6 -21.40 60.57 46.86
CA SER A 6 -22.32 59.73 47.65
C SER A 6 -23.57 59.27 46.89
N GLY A 7 -23.55 58.02 46.44
CA GLY A 7 -24.69 57.29 45.90
C GLY A 7 -24.42 55.79 45.96
N ARG A 8 -24.66 55.18 47.13
CA ARG A 8 -24.69 53.71 47.31
C ARG A 8 -25.92 53.15 46.58
N THR A 9 -25.71 52.20 45.69
CA THR A 9 -26.71 51.16 45.36
C THR A 9 -26.06 49.79 45.47
N SER A 10 -26.42 49.08 46.54
CA SER A 10 -26.18 47.64 46.70
C SER A 10 -27.29 46.85 46.00
N SER A 11 -26.95 45.60 45.67
CA SER A 11 -27.83 44.47 45.33
C SER A 11 -28.19 44.39 43.83
N LYS A 12 -28.01 43.27 43.10
CA LYS A 12 -27.85 41.85 43.47
C LYS A 12 -26.96 41.15 42.44
N MET A 13 -25.92 40.45 42.88
CA MET A 13 -25.36 39.34 42.09
C MET A 13 -26.31 38.15 42.25
N THR A 14 -27.21 37.96 41.30
CA THR A 14 -27.86 36.67 41.11
C THR A 14 -26.92 35.79 40.31
N ALA A 15 -26.31 34.79 40.97
CA ALA A 15 -25.62 33.71 40.30
C ALA A 15 -26.65 32.96 39.42
N GLY A 16 -26.62 33.21 38.12
CA GLY A 16 -27.35 32.40 37.15
C GLY A 16 -26.75 30.99 37.10
N PRO A 17 -27.54 29.95 36.75
CA PRO A 17 -27.03 28.60 36.66
C PRO A 17 -25.91 28.57 35.62
N ALA A 18 -24.77 27.97 35.99
CA ALA A 18 -23.63 27.81 35.11
C ALA A 18 -24.09 27.13 33.81
N SER A 19 -24.04 27.86 32.70
CA SER A 19 -24.25 27.27 31.38
C SER A 19 -23.06 26.37 31.09
N ILE A 20 -23.29 25.06 31.18
CA ILE A 20 -22.35 24.06 30.67
C ILE A 20 -22.24 24.31 29.16
N ARG A 21 -21.14 24.94 28.74
CA ARG A 21 -20.74 24.92 27.34
C ARG A 21 -20.24 23.51 27.06
N ILE A 22 -21.08 22.71 26.40
CA ILE A 22 -20.61 21.50 25.72
C ILE A 22 -19.67 22.00 24.62
N VAL A 23 -18.37 21.86 24.84
CA VAL A 23 -17.40 21.95 23.76
C VAL A 23 -17.57 20.64 23.00
N GLU A 24 -18.32 20.68 21.90
CA GLU A 24 -18.31 19.56 20.97
C GLU A 24 -16.85 19.35 20.50
N PRO A 25 -16.35 18.10 20.48
CA PRO A 25 -15.05 17.85 19.88
C PRO A 25 -15.09 18.33 18.43
N PRO A 26 -14.00 18.89 17.88
CA PRO A 26 -14.02 19.32 16.50
C PRO A 26 -14.42 18.14 15.61
N ASP A 27 -15.44 18.36 14.77
CA ASP A 27 -15.95 17.45 13.74
C ASP A 27 -14.94 17.22 12.60
N SER A 28 -13.65 17.39 12.87
CA SER A 28 -12.57 17.39 11.89
C SER A 28 -12.34 16.01 11.29
N GLY A 29 -12.65 14.93 12.01
CA GLY A 29 -12.51 13.56 11.51
C GLY A 29 -13.43 13.22 10.33
N GLY A 30 -14.65 13.77 10.31
CA GLY A 30 -15.62 13.53 9.24
C GLY A 30 -15.29 14.31 7.97
N ALA A 31 -14.97 15.60 8.11
CA ALA A 31 -14.59 16.46 7.00
C ALA A 31 -13.29 15.99 6.31
N ASP A 32 -12.29 15.57 7.09
CA ASP A 32 -11.02 15.05 6.56
C ASP A 32 -11.21 13.75 5.79
N MET A 33 -12.10 12.86 6.26
CA MET A 33 -12.43 11.59 5.58
C MET A 33 -13.19 11.83 4.27
N ILE A 34 -14.12 12.79 4.24
CA ILE A 34 -14.83 13.18 3.01
C ILE A 34 -13.84 13.73 1.97
N ALA A 35 -12.94 14.62 2.40
CA ALA A 35 -11.92 15.19 1.53
C ALA A 35 -10.95 14.12 1.01
N ALA A 36 -10.51 13.19 1.86
CA ALA A 36 -9.67 12.05 1.48
C ALA A 36 -10.37 11.16 0.45
N ARG A 37 -11.64 10.80 0.68
CA ARG A 37 -12.41 9.99 -0.26
C ARG A 37 -12.59 10.68 -1.61
N ALA A 38 -12.85 11.99 -1.61
CA ALA A 38 -12.96 12.79 -2.82
C ALA A 38 -11.64 12.82 -3.61
N ARG A 39 -10.49 12.97 -2.93
CA ARG A 39 -9.17 12.91 -3.57
C ARG A 39 -8.93 11.56 -4.24
N ILE A 40 -9.14 10.45 -3.54
CA ILE A 40 -8.94 9.12 -4.12
C ILE A 40 -9.89 8.88 -5.29
N ARG A 41 -11.15 9.30 -5.21
CA ARG A 41 -12.06 9.24 -6.36
C ARG A 41 -11.58 10.05 -7.55
N ASN A 42 -11.04 11.24 -7.33
CA ASN A 42 -10.49 12.03 -8.42
C ASN A 42 -9.34 11.29 -9.14
N VAL A 43 -8.45 10.64 -8.40
CA VAL A 43 -7.38 9.80 -8.97
C VAL A 43 -7.95 8.65 -9.80
N LEU A 44 -8.97 7.97 -9.29
CA LEU A 44 -9.63 6.86 -9.98
C LEU A 44 -10.33 7.31 -11.26
N GLU A 45 -11.11 8.39 -11.20
CA GLU A 45 -11.90 8.92 -12.32
C GLU A 45 -11.04 9.44 -13.47
N HIS A 46 -9.89 10.02 -13.15
CA HIS A 46 -8.99 10.63 -14.13
C HIS A 46 -7.74 9.78 -14.41
N GLU A 47 -7.70 8.54 -13.89
CA GLU A 47 -6.59 7.60 -14.01
C GLU A 47 -5.21 8.25 -13.74
N GLN A 48 -5.08 9.02 -12.66
CA GLN A 48 -3.89 9.84 -12.34
C GLN A 48 -2.72 9.02 -11.75
N ILE A 49 -2.37 7.93 -12.42
CA ILE A 49 -1.31 7.00 -12.02
C ILE A 49 -0.52 6.54 -13.24
N ASN A 50 0.80 6.68 -13.14
CA ASN A 50 1.77 6.16 -14.08
C ASN A 50 2.52 4.98 -13.46
N THR A 51 3.11 4.15 -14.31
CA THR A 51 3.98 3.04 -13.89
C THR A 51 5.42 3.32 -14.30
N TYR A 52 6.34 3.25 -13.35
CA TYR A 52 7.77 3.26 -13.60
C TYR A 52 8.31 1.82 -13.48
N LEU A 53 9.30 1.48 -14.29
CA LEU A 53 9.84 0.11 -14.35
C LEU A 53 11.26 0.07 -13.78
N GLN A 54 11.46 -0.69 -12.71
CA GLN A 54 12.77 -0.93 -12.13
C GLN A 54 13.36 -2.27 -12.64
N PRO A 55 14.51 -2.28 -13.32
CA PRO A 55 15.09 -3.52 -13.84
C PRO A 55 15.53 -4.50 -12.76
N ILE A 56 15.14 -5.76 -12.91
CA ILE A 56 15.65 -6.91 -12.15
C ILE A 56 16.64 -7.64 -13.04
N VAL A 57 17.88 -7.76 -12.57
CA VAL A 57 19.00 -8.30 -13.36
C VAL A 57 19.52 -9.62 -12.82
N ARG A 58 19.86 -10.54 -13.73
CA ARG A 58 20.67 -11.69 -13.38
C ARG A 58 22.10 -11.22 -13.12
N LEU A 59 22.59 -11.38 -11.89
CA LEU A 59 23.93 -10.95 -11.48
C LEU A 59 25.02 -11.50 -12.41
N ARG A 60 24.95 -12.80 -12.73
CA ARG A 60 25.82 -13.41 -13.74
C ARG A 60 25.42 -12.92 -15.13
N GLY A 61 26.27 -12.07 -15.71
CA GLY A 61 26.10 -11.54 -17.08
C GLY A 61 25.22 -10.29 -17.20
N ARG A 62 24.69 -9.76 -16.09
CA ARG A 62 23.97 -8.48 -16.00
C ARG A 62 22.81 -8.31 -17.01
N LYS A 63 22.15 -9.41 -17.38
CA LYS A 63 20.99 -9.38 -18.27
C LYS A 63 19.73 -9.06 -17.46
N VAL A 64 18.91 -8.15 -17.97
CA VAL A 64 17.56 -7.91 -17.43
C VAL A 64 16.73 -9.19 -17.62
N VAL A 65 16.14 -9.67 -16.54
CA VAL A 65 15.27 -10.87 -16.53
C VAL A 65 13.84 -10.53 -16.16
N GLY A 66 13.63 -9.42 -15.47
CA GLY A 66 12.33 -8.90 -15.11
C GLY A 66 12.39 -7.39 -14.89
N VAL A 67 11.22 -6.79 -14.69
CA VAL A 67 11.08 -5.41 -14.24
C VAL A 67 10.01 -5.36 -13.15
N GLU A 68 10.22 -4.54 -12.13
CA GLU A 68 9.21 -4.26 -11.10
C GLU A 68 8.42 -3.00 -11.47
N ALA A 69 7.09 -3.10 -11.45
CA ALA A 69 6.18 -2.00 -11.67
C ALA A 69 5.98 -1.19 -10.39
N LEU A 70 6.39 0.08 -10.43
CA LEU A 70 6.30 1.01 -9.32
C LEU A 70 5.36 2.16 -9.68
N SER A 71 4.27 2.29 -8.93
CA SER A 71 3.28 3.35 -9.12
C SER A 71 3.87 4.74 -8.90
N ARG A 72 3.44 5.71 -9.70
CA ARG A 72 3.74 7.14 -9.57
C ARG A 72 2.46 7.93 -9.81
N PHE A 73 1.98 8.60 -8.78
CA PHE A 73 0.76 9.41 -8.87
C PHE A 73 1.09 10.79 -9.46
N THR A 74 0.28 11.23 -10.41
CA THR A 74 0.34 12.59 -10.99
C THR A 74 -0.64 13.55 -10.31
N ALA A 75 -1.39 13.04 -9.33
CA ALA A 75 -2.38 13.78 -8.55
C ALA A 75 -1.75 14.73 -7.53
N THR A 76 -2.56 15.66 -7.02
CA THR A 76 -2.18 16.57 -5.93
C THR A 76 -2.88 16.15 -4.62
N PRO A 77 -2.20 16.23 -3.46
CA PRO A 77 -0.83 16.71 -3.25
C PRO A 77 0.24 15.72 -3.76
N VAL A 78 1.43 16.24 -4.12
CA VAL A 78 2.58 15.38 -4.47
C VAL A 78 3.08 14.69 -3.20
N ARG A 79 2.99 13.36 -3.18
CA ARG A 79 3.39 12.52 -2.05
C ARG A 79 3.82 11.12 -2.51
N PRO A 80 4.55 10.37 -1.68
CA PRO A 80 4.94 8.99 -1.97
C PRO A 80 3.76 8.07 -2.29
N PRO A 81 3.92 7.05 -3.16
CA PRO A 81 2.84 6.13 -3.52
C PRO A 81 2.19 5.42 -2.33
N ASN A 82 2.97 5.03 -1.33
CA ASN A 82 2.46 4.34 -0.14
C ASN A 82 1.40 5.19 0.62
N GLU A 83 1.54 6.51 0.64
CA GLU A 83 0.54 7.38 1.29
C GLU A 83 -0.80 7.39 0.55
N TRP A 84 -0.79 7.26 -0.79
CA TRP A 84 -2.01 7.14 -1.58
C TRP A 84 -2.75 5.83 -1.29
N PHE A 85 -2.02 4.71 -1.24
CA PHE A 85 -2.63 3.41 -0.93
C PHE A 85 -3.15 3.36 0.50
N VAL A 86 -2.41 3.91 1.48
CA VAL A 86 -2.88 4.01 2.88
C VAL A 86 -4.16 4.86 2.97
N GLU A 87 -4.21 6.02 2.32
CA GLU A 87 -5.40 6.86 2.31
C GLU A 87 -6.58 6.16 1.62
N ALA A 88 -6.34 5.46 0.50
CA ALA A 88 -7.35 4.69 -0.21
C ALA A 88 -7.95 3.58 0.66
N VAL A 89 -7.12 2.82 1.39
CA VAL A 89 -7.60 1.82 2.35
C VAL A 89 -8.44 2.47 3.45
N ALA A 90 -7.98 3.59 4.01
CA ALA A 90 -8.69 4.28 5.08
C ALA A 90 -10.09 4.77 4.68
N VAL A 91 -10.27 5.14 3.40
CA VAL A 91 -11.56 5.60 2.86
C VAL A 91 -12.36 4.47 2.18
N GLY A 92 -11.90 3.22 2.20
CA GLY A 92 -12.57 2.08 1.58
C GLY A 92 -12.59 2.11 0.04
N LEU A 93 -11.48 2.54 -0.58
CA LEU A 93 -11.23 2.55 -2.02
C LEU A 93 -9.87 1.87 -2.36
N GLY A 94 -9.35 1.06 -1.45
CA GLY A 94 -8.02 0.44 -1.56
C GLY A 94 -7.93 -0.54 -2.73
N GLU A 95 -8.91 -1.44 -2.87
CA GLU A 95 -8.96 -2.43 -3.94
C GLU A 95 -9.03 -1.74 -5.31
N GLU A 96 -9.91 -0.76 -5.47
CA GLU A 96 -10.08 -0.04 -6.74
C GLU A 96 -8.80 0.69 -7.16
N LEU A 97 -8.08 1.27 -6.20
CA LEU A 97 -6.81 1.93 -6.49
C LEU A 97 -5.71 0.94 -6.86
N GLU A 98 -5.65 -0.22 -6.18
CA GLU A 98 -4.73 -1.31 -6.54
C GLU A 98 -5.04 -1.87 -7.93
N LEU A 99 -6.30 -2.11 -8.26
CA LEU A 99 -6.70 -2.57 -9.60
C LEU A 99 -6.35 -1.54 -10.68
N LEU A 100 -6.50 -0.24 -10.42
CA LEU A 100 -6.06 0.80 -11.34
C LEU A 100 -4.53 0.79 -11.51
N ALA A 101 -3.77 0.61 -10.42
CA ALA A 101 -2.31 0.47 -10.49
C ALA A 101 -1.88 -0.75 -11.30
N MET A 102 -2.53 -1.90 -11.08
CA MET A 102 -2.32 -3.12 -11.85
C MET A 102 -2.64 -2.93 -13.32
N LYS A 103 -3.75 -2.25 -13.66
CA LYS A 103 -4.12 -1.92 -15.04
C LYS A 103 -3.03 -1.09 -15.72
N SER A 104 -2.55 -0.04 -15.05
CA SER A 104 -1.44 0.79 -15.53
C SER A 104 -0.18 -0.04 -15.80
N ALA A 105 0.18 -0.95 -14.87
CA ALA A 105 1.34 -1.81 -15.02
C ALA A 105 1.20 -2.82 -16.15
N LEU A 106 0.09 -3.58 -16.17
CA LEU A 106 -0.15 -4.65 -17.13
C LEU A 106 -0.28 -4.14 -18.57
N SER A 107 -0.71 -2.89 -18.79
CA SER A 107 -0.70 -2.27 -20.12
C SER A 107 0.70 -2.16 -20.75
N LEU A 108 1.77 -2.23 -19.95
CA LEU A 108 3.14 -2.19 -20.43
C LEU A 108 3.68 -3.57 -20.80
N LEU A 109 2.98 -4.66 -20.48
CA LEU A 109 3.47 -6.03 -20.63
C LEU A 109 3.89 -6.37 -22.07
N ASP A 110 3.14 -5.89 -23.06
CA ASP A 110 3.40 -6.13 -24.49
C ASP A 110 4.55 -5.27 -25.04
N THR A 111 4.93 -4.22 -24.31
CA THR A 111 6.10 -3.38 -24.66
C THR A 111 7.42 -4.00 -24.20
N LEU A 112 7.35 -4.97 -23.28
CA LEU A 112 8.53 -5.65 -22.73
C LEU A 112 9.01 -6.78 -23.64
N PRO A 113 10.33 -7.04 -23.73
CA PRO A 113 10.84 -8.23 -24.42
C PRO A 113 10.20 -9.51 -23.89
N SER A 114 9.95 -10.47 -24.78
CA SER A 114 9.20 -11.70 -24.46
C SER A 114 9.81 -12.54 -23.32
N ASN A 115 11.12 -12.43 -23.12
CA ASN A 115 11.87 -13.11 -22.07
C ASN A 115 12.00 -12.31 -20.76
N VAL A 116 11.38 -11.14 -20.66
CA VAL A 116 11.35 -10.28 -19.47
C VAL A 116 9.96 -10.37 -18.85
N TYR A 117 9.91 -10.70 -17.57
CA TYR A 117 8.67 -10.72 -16.80
C TYR A 117 8.38 -9.35 -16.16
N LEU A 118 7.11 -9.10 -15.85
CA LEU A 118 6.65 -7.94 -15.11
C LEU A 118 6.24 -8.35 -13.69
N SER A 119 6.84 -7.72 -12.70
CA SER A 119 6.45 -7.82 -11.30
C SER A 119 5.44 -6.74 -10.95
N VAL A 120 4.34 -7.10 -10.29
CA VAL A 120 3.27 -6.19 -9.90
C VAL A 120 2.91 -6.43 -8.44
N ASN A 121 2.94 -5.37 -7.64
CA ASN A 121 2.52 -5.37 -6.25
C ASN A 121 1.00 -5.58 -6.12
N VAL A 122 0.58 -6.44 -5.19
CA VAL A 122 -0.84 -6.69 -4.91
C VAL A 122 -1.04 -7.07 -3.44
N SER A 123 -2.09 -6.54 -2.81
CA SER A 123 -2.44 -6.94 -1.45
C SER A 123 -3.19 -8.29 -1.42
N PRO A 124 -3.09 -9.07 -0.33
CA PRO A 124 -3.88 -10.29 -0.14
C PRO A 124 -5.39 -10.04 -0.23
N VAL A 125 -5.85 -8.86 0.20
CA VAL A 125 -7.27 -8.48 0.14
C VAL A 125 -7.74 -8.41 -1.31
N THR A 126 -6.98 -7.73 -2.17
CA THR A 126 -7.29 -7.62 -3.61
C THR A 126 -7.14 -8.93 -4.34
N VAL A 127 -6.21 -9.80 -3.94
CA VAL A 127 -6.09 -11.14 -4.51
C VAL A 127 -7.32 -12.00 -4.19
N VAL A 128 -7.80 -11.95 -2.94
CA VAL A 128 -8.96 -12.73 -2.49
C VAL A 128 -10.27 -12.17 -3.04
N ALA A 129 -10.35 -10.87 -3.28
CA ALA A 129 -11.42 -10.28 -4.04
C ALA A 129 -11.39 -10.89 -5.45
N ALA A 130 -12.43 -11.63 -5.83
CA ALA A 130 -12.51 -12.37 -7.10
C ALA A 130 -12.42 -11.48 -8.37
N SER A 131 -12.19 -10.18 -8.22
CA SER A 131 -12.03 -9.18 -9.26
C SER A 131 -10.76 -9.39 -10.08
N LEU A 132 -9.64 -9.83 -9.50
CA LEU A 132 -8.34 -9.80 -10.18
C LEU A 132 -8.28 -10.64 -11.46
N GLY A 133 -8.77 -11.89 -11.42
CA GLY A 133 -8.81 -12.75 -12.62
C GLY A 133 -9.82 -12.29 -13.68
N ILE A 134 -10.89 -11.63 -13.25
CA ILE A 134 -11.96 -11.14 -14.14
C ILE A 134 -11.54 -9.83 -14.81
N CYS A 135 -11.04 -8.87 -14.03
CA CYS A 135 -10.60 -7.55 -14.50
C CYS A 135 -9.46 -7.63 -15.51
N PHE A 136 -8.63 -8.66 -15.42
CA PHE A 136 -7.44 -8.84 -16.26
C PHE A 136 -7.50 -10.10 -17.12
N TRP A 137 -8.71 -10.50 -17.51
CA TRP A 137 -8.90 -11.59 -18.48
C TRP A 137 -8.09 -11.33 -19.76
N GLY A 138 -7.45 -12.38 -20.28
CA GLY A 138 -6.59 -12.30 -21.48
C GLY A 138 -5.14 -11.88 -21.20
N THR A 139 -4.78 -11.52 -19.96
CA THR A 139 -3.38 -11.27 -19.59
C THR A 139 -2.53 -12.52 -19.78
N GLN A 140 -1.31 -12.34 -20.32
CA GLN A 140 -0.32 -13.41 -20.40
C GLN A 140 0.34 -13.64 -19.03
N TRP A 141 -0.41 -14.28 -18.12
CA TRP A 141 -0.01 -14.50 -16.73
C TRP A 141 1.33 -15.23 -16.58
N SER A 142 1.74 -16.05 -17.55
CA SER A 142 3.08 -16.67 -17.58
C SER A 142 4.25 -15.68 -17.55
N ARG A 143 4.01 -14.40 -17.87
CA ARG A 143 5.00 -13.31 -17.81
C ARG A 143 4.79 -12.39 -16.61
N VAL A 144 3.87 -12.70 -15.71
CA VAL A 144 3.54 -11.85 -14.56
C VAL A 144 4.01 -12.52 -13.27
N VAL A 145 4.62 -11.73 -12.41
CA VAL A 145 4.91 -12.07 -11.01
C VAL A 145 4.04 -11.17 -10.14
N LEU A 146 3.22 -11.76 -9.29
CA LEU A 146 2.46 -11.03 -8.27
C LEU A 146 3.31 -10.93 -7.02
N GLU A 147 3.48 -9.74 -6.48
CA GLU A 147 4.29 -9.50 -5.29
C GLU A 147 3.39 -9.19 -4.09
N ILE A 148 3.53 -9.98 -3.02
CA ILE A 148 2.85 -9.78 -1.74
C ILE A 148 3.90 -9.38 -0.72
N THR A 149 3.68 -8.28 0.00
CA THR A 149 4.64 -7.82 1.02
C THR A 149 4.61 -8.70 2.28
N GLU A 150 5.75 -8.88 2.95
CA GLU A 150 5.83 -9.75 4.14
C GLU A 150 4.95 -9.29 5.32
N HIS A 151 4.66 -7.98 5.38
CA HIS A 151 3.85 -7.36 6.44
C HIS A 151 2.35 -7.36 6.12
N ALA A 152 1.96 -7.79 4.91
CA ALA A 152 0.56 -7.86 4.55
C ALA A 152 -0.15 -8.85 5.48
N ALA A 153 -1.13 -8.35 6.23
CA ALA A 153 -1.88 -9.17 7.17
C ALA A 153 -2.73 -10.20 6.43
N VAL A 154 -2.20 -11.41 6.25
CA VAL A 154 -2.97 -12.53 5.72
C VAL A 154 -3.75 -13.16 6.86
N ARG A 155 -5.07 -12.89 6.87
CA ARG A 155 -6.00 -13.49 7.85
C ARG A 155 -6.23 -14.97 7.57
N ASP A 156 -6.25 -15.34 6.29
CA ASP A 156 -6.54 -16.68 5.82
C ASP A 156 -5.65 -17.02 4.62
N TYR A 157 -4.60 -17.82 4.87
CA TYR A 157 -3.69 -18.29 3.82
C TYR A 157 -4.35 -19.31 2.90
N ILE A 158 -5.38 -20.04 3.36
CA ILE A 158 -6.12 -20.98 2.52
C ILE A 158 -6.87 -20.20 1.46
N ALA A 159 -7.64 -19.19 1.86
CA ALA A 159 -8.38 -18.32 0.93
C ALA A 159 -7.44 -17.63 -0.07
N LEU A 160 -6.29 -17.13 0.39
CA LEU A 160 -5.28 -16.54 -0.49
C LEU A 160 -4.77 -17.54 -1.53
N ASN A 161 -4.38 -18.74 -1.10
CA ASN A 161 -3.86 -19.77 -1.99
C ASN A 161 -4.92 -20.27 -2.99
N GLU A 162 -6.17 -20.40 -2.55
CA GLU A 162 -7.30 -20.75 -3.42
C GLU A 162 -7.56 -19.68 -4.48
N ALA A 163 -7.49 -18.40 -4.11
CA ALA A 163 -7.69 -17.28 -5.03
C ALA A 163 -6.54 -17.15 -6.06
N ILE A 164 -5.30 -17.47 -5.66
CA ILE A 164 -4.13 -17.43 -6.53
C ILE A 164 -4.06 -18.65 -7.47
N ALA A 165 -4.58 -19.81 -7.05
CA ALA A 165 -4.43 -21.07 -7.79
C ALA A 165 -4.87 -20.99 -9.27
N PRO A 166 -5.99 -20.35 -9.65
CA PRO A 166 -6.35 -20.15 -11.06
C PRO A 166 -5.30 -19.38 -11.85
N LEU A 167 -4.68 -18.35 -11.27
CA LEU A 167 -3.66 -17.54 -11.93
C LEU A 167 -2.36 -18.33 -12.10
N LYS A 168 -1.98 -19.13 -11.09
CA LYS A 168 -0.83 -20.05 -11.21
C LYS A 168 -1.03 -21.08 -12.30
N LYS A 169 -2.26 -21.59 -12.51
CA LYS A 169 -2.59 -22.47 -13.65
C LYS A 169 -2.41 -21.78 -15.00
N LEU A 170 -2.58 -20.45 -15.06
CA LEU A 170 -2.31 -19.63 -16.25
C LEU A 170 -0.82 -19.22 -16.36
N GLY A 171 0.02 -19.64 -15.41
CA GLY A 171 1.47 -19.41 -15.40
C GLY A 171 1.94 -18.25 -14.54
N ALA A 172 1.05 -17.55 -13.83
CA ALA A 172 1.47 -16.52 -12.88
C ALA A 172 2.42 -17.09 -11.84
N ARG A 173 3.43 -16.31 -11.49
CA ARG A 173 4.34 -16.60 -10.39
C ARG A 173 4.02 -15.68 -9.22
N LEU A 174 4.42 -16.12 -8.03
CA LEU A 174 4.23 -15.36 -6.80
C LEU A 174 5.59 -15.00 -6.20
N ALA A 175 5.70 -13.78 -5.69
CA ALA A 175 6.84 -13.32 -4.91
C ALA A 175 6.39 -12.86 -3.53
N VAL A 176 7.25 -13.09 -2.54
CA VAL A 176 7.16 -12.38 -1.24
C VAL A 176 8.20 -11.27 -1.24
N ASP A 177 7.76 -10.05 -0.94
CA ASP A 177 8.60 -8.86 -0.86
C ASP A 177 9.05 -8.53 0.56
N ASP A 178 10.18 -7.82 0.67
CA ASP A 178 10.83 -7.35 1.90
C ASP A 178 11.15 -8.47 2.91
N ALA A 179 11.43 -9.69 2.44
CA ALA A 179 11.71 -10.81 3.34
C ALA A 179 12.86 -10.49 4.30
N GLY A 180 12.57 -10.58 5.60
CA GLY A 180 13.56 -10.47 6.68
C GLY A 180 13.66 -9.09 7.35
N ALA A 181 12.74 -8.17 7.07
CA ALA A 181 12.64 -6.91 7.81
C ALA A 181 11.91 -7.05 9.17
N GLY A 182 11.34 -8.22 9.51
CA GLY A 182 10.67 -8.47 10.80
C GLY A 182 10.56 -9.94 11.27
N PHE A 183 9.78 -10.17 12.35
CA PHE A 183 9.63 -11.47 13.03
C PHE A 183 8.64 -12.45 12.36
N ALA A 184 7.86 -12.02 11.36
CA ALA A 184 6.81 -12.83 10.73
C ALA A 184 7.20 -13.49 9.39
N SER A 185 8.45 -13.35 8.95
CA SER A 185 8.87 -13.63 7.56
C SER A 185 8.82 -15.11 7.16
N LEU A 186 9.41 -16.03 7.93
CA LEU A 186 9.55 -17.43 7.49
C LEU A 186 8.22 -18.19 7.47
N ARG A 187 7.36 -18.02 8.48
CA ARG A 187 6.03 -18.64 8.49
C ARG A 187 5.17 -18.12 7.35
N HIS A 188 5.24 -16.81 7.07
CA HIS A 188 4.54 -16.20 5.94
C HIS A 188 5.01 -16.81 4.61
N ILE A 189 6.32 -16.84 4.36
CA ILE A 189 6.92 -17.46 3.16
C ILE A 189 6.48 -18.92 3.01
N LEU A 190 6.55 -19.72 4.08
CA LEU A 190 6.14 -21.13 4.02
C LEU A 190 4.65 -21.31 3.73
N SER A 191 3.80 -20.39 4.20
CA SER A 191 2.34 -20.47 4.00
C SER A 191 1.91 -19.99 2.61
N VAL A 192 2.62 -19.00 2.08
CA VAL A 192 2.41 -18.44 0.72
C VAL A 192 3.03 -19.34 -0.35
N ALA A 193 4.12 -20.05 -0.02
CA ALA A 193 4.89 -20.89 -0.93
C ALA A 193 5.23 -20.18 -2.27
N PRO A 194 5.96 -19.04 -2.22
CA PRO A 194 6.24 -18.23 -3.39
C PRO A 194 7.27 -18.88 -4.32
N ASP A 195 7.24 -18.47 -5.59
CA ASP A 195 8.25 -18.83 -6.59
C ASP A 195 9.51 -17.97 -6.47
N ILE A 196 9.39 -16.77 -5.88
CA ILE A 196 10.47 -15.79 -5.72
C ILE A 196 10.43 -15.23 -4.28
N ILE A 197 11.59 -15.11 -3.66
CA ILE A 197 11.75 -14.38 -2.40
C ILE A 197 12.62 -13.16 -2.69
N LYS A 198 12.10 -11.95 -2.44
CA LYS A 198 12.87 -10.71 -2.53
C LYS A 198 13.42 -10.38 -1.15
N LEU A 199 14.74 -10.22 -1.06
CA LEU A 199 15.43 -9.89 0.20
C LEU A 199 15.40 -8.38 0.41
N ASP A 200 15.03 -7.96 1.62
CA ASP A 200 15.01 -6.53 1.97
C ASP A 200 16.39 -5.88 1.84
N ILE A 201 16.39 -4.58 1.55
CA ILE A 201 17.62 -3.80 1.41
C ILE A 201 18.44 -3.77 2.70
N ALA A 202 17.83 -3.83 3.89
CA ALA A 202 18.56 -3.89 5.15
C ALA A 202 19.40 -5.17 5.27
N MET A 203 18.96 -6.28 4.67
CA MET A 203 19.72 -7.53 4.64
C MET A 203 20.89 -7.49 3.65
N THR A 204 20.75 -6.75 2.55
CA THR A 204 21.75 -6.73 1.46
C THR A 204 22.78 -5.61 1.59
N ARG A 205 22.44 -4.49 2.23
CA ARG A 205 23.29 -3.27 2.30
C ARG A 205 24.68 -3.53 2.88
N ASP A 206 24.75 -4.28 3.97
CA ASP A 206 26.00 -4.54 4.70
C ASP A 206 26.41 -6.02 4.65
N VAL A 207 25.87 -6.82 3.72
CA VAL A 207 26.12 -8.26 3.64
C VAL A 207 27.61 -8.60 3.46
N ALA A 208 28.40 -7.71 2.84
CA ALA A 208 29.83 -7.95 2.67
C ALA A 208 30.60 -7.86 4.00
N THR A 209 30.14 -7.05 4.94
CA THR A 209 30.85 -6.70 6.17
C THR A 209 30.21 -7.32 7.40
N ASP A 210 28.89 -7.36 7.49
CA ASP A 210 28.16 -7.90 8.63
C ASP A 210 27.99 -9.42 8.59
N ARG A 211 28.41 -10.10 9.66
CA ARG A 211 28.33 -11.56 9.78
C ARG A 211 26.89 -12.04 9.98
N GLY A 212 26.06 -11.25 10.68
CA GLY A 212 24.65 -11.56 10.91
C GLY A 212 23.88 -11.61 9.60
N SER A 213 23.98 -10.54 8.81
CA SER A 213 23.39 -10.44 7.47
C SER A 213 23.86 -11.57 6.55
N ARG A 214 25.16 -11.93 6.53
CA ARG A 214 25.62 -13.10 5.76
C ARG A 214 24.98 -14.40 6.20
N ALA A 215 24.92 -14.65 7.51
CA ALA A 215 24.36 -15.87 8.04
C ALA A 215 22.86 -15.97 7.71
N MET A 216 22.13 -14.86 7.81
CA MET A 216 20.70 -14.81 7.48
C MET A 216 20.45 -15.01 5.99
N VAL A 217 21.18 -14.30 5.11
CA VAL A 217 21.09 -14.46 3.66
C VAL A 217 21.47 -15.87 3.21
N ALA A 218 22.44 -16.52 3.86
CA ALA A 218 22.85 -17.89 3.54
C ALA A 218 21.88 -18.98 4.04
N ALA A 219 20.97 -18.64 4.95
CA ALA A 219 20.01 -19.57 5.55
C ALA A 219 18.63 -19.56 4.85
N LEU A 220 18.37 -18.56 4.00
CA LEU A 220 17.19 -18.46 3.13
C LEU A 220 17.44 -19.16 1.79
#